data_AF-A0AA37TZN3-F1
#
_entry.id   AF-A0AA37TZN3-F1
#
_cell.length_a   1.000
_cell.length_b   1.000
_cell.length_c   1.000
_cell.angle_alpha   90.00
_cell.angle_beta   90.00
_cell.angle_gamma   90.00
#
_symmetry.space_group_name_H-M   'P 1'
#
loop_
_entity.id
_entity.type
_entity.pdbx_description
1 polymer ?
#
loop_
_entity_poly.entity_id
_entity_poly.type
_entity_poly.pdbx_seq_one_letter_code
_entity_poly.pdbx_strand_id
1 'polypeptide(L)'
;MSLHELLYTGKFVRETAWGLDMLNGLKIESLSSWLSADIAVSSDEQYRHNLIKENLSGRAGALAELKPLIQKAHDDARFRLRKFLRDDLDPLKEWDEDDDPAEGYPEVFDLTTLKGYFGEFFSGFVAENFAPFGERNWRVPVFLFRFHETAFDQLAMWHQTGQMNTAIVGRTGDDCLAFVLENGKIVKILFLEAKCTASHSSQMIAEAHKKISNQNQTPVELMRLVDLLQAYRPNPEADVWITALRQLYRAKEGFERFDCVSYVCGQSPQKPRSKVSWISRAAPHQNYRGGRKLEAIEVQLSDVEDLVRFVYGKEA
;
A
#
# COMPACT_ATOMS: atom_id res chain seq x y z
N MET A 1 -15.60 -47.74 -30.20
CA MET A 1 -15.32 -46.44 -29.58
C MET A 1 -14.19 -45.79 -30.35
N SER A 2 -14.52 -44.75 -31.11
CA SER A 2 -13.60 -44.06 -32.02
C SER A 2 -12.85 -42.95 -31.29
N LEU A 3 -11.77 -42.44 -31.89
CA LEU A 3 -11.00 -41.26 -31.43
C LEU A 3 -11.84 -39.99 -31.26
N HIS A 4 -13.15 -40.02 -31.58
CA HIS A 4 -14.08 -38.91 -31.47
C HIS A 4 -14.77 -38.81 -30.08
N GLU A 5 -14.61 -39.81 -29.20
CA GLU A 5 -15.17 -39.82 -27.83
C GLU A 5 -14.17 -39.41 -26.74
N LEU A 6 -12.91 -39.13 -27.10
CA LEU A 6 -11.88 -38.63 -26.17
C LEU A 6 -11.83 -37.09 -26.07
N LEU A 7 -12.63 -36.37 -26.87
CA LEU A 7 -12.64 -34.90 -26.92
C LEU A 7 -13.78 -34.23 -26.15
N TYR A 8 -14.64 -34.98 -25.45
CA TYR A 8 -15.81 -34.44 -24.75
C TYR A 8 -15.88 -34.76 -23.25
N THR A 9 -14.72 -34.93 -22.60
CA THR A 9 -14.60 -34.90 -21.13
C THR A 9 -13.43 -34.01 -20.68
N GLY A 10 -13.25 -32.89 -21.38
CA GLY A 10 -12.32 -31.82 -21.01
C GLY A 10 -12.99 -30.81 -20.07
N LYS A 11 -12.73 -30.97 -18.77
CA LYS A 11 -12.68 -29.90 -17.75
C LYS A 11 -13.50 -28.63 -18.05
N PHE A 12 -14.75 -28.60 -17.58
CA PHE A 12 -15.33 -27.37 -17.04
C PHE A 12 -14.59 -27.04 -15.74
N VAL A 13 -13.41 -26.44 -15.88
CA VAL A 13 -12.56 -25.82 -14.85
C VAL A 13 -12.07 -24.57 -15.58
N ARG A 14 -12.61 -23.36 -15.42
CA ARG A 14 -12.79 -22.59 -14.19
C ARG A 14 -13.79 -21.46 -14.42
N GLU A 15 -14.83 -21.39 -13.61
CA GLU A 15 -15.56 -20.15 -13.32
C GLU A 15 -14.78 -19.27 -12.29
N THR A 16 -13.44 -19.35 -12.29
CA THR A 16 -12.53 -18.70 -11.32
C THR A 16 -11.29 -18.08 -11.97
N ALA A 17 -11.29 -17.79 -13.27
CA ALA A 17 -10.05 -17.37 -13.95
C ALA A 17 -9.56 -15.95 -13.60
N TRP A 18 -10.39 -15.04 -13.08
CA TRP A 18 -9.99 -13.66 -12.76
C TRP A 18 -10.80 -13.03 -11.59
N GLY A 19 -11.21 -13.85 -10.61
CA GLY A 19 -11.90 -13.34 -9.43
C GLY A 19 -11.00 -12.37 -8.65
N LEU A 20 -11.49 -11.15 -8.40
CA LEU A 20 -10.76 -10.17 -7.61
C LEU A 20 -10.86 -10.56 -6.14
N ASP A 21 -9.80 -11.16 -5.61
CA ASP A 21 -9.75 -11.55 -4.20
C ASP A 21 -9.29 -10.39 -3.32
N MET A 22 -10.07 -10.07 -2.29
CA MET A 22 -9.71 -9.05 -1.31
C MET A 22 -8.42 -9.44 -0.58
N LEU A 23 -7.66 -8.43 -0.14
CA LEU A 23 -6.51 -8.64 0.75
C LEU A 23 -7.00 -9.18 2.09
N ASN A 24 -6.54 -10.37 2.47
CA ASN A 24 -6.86 -11.00 3.75
C ASN A 24 -5.79 -10.62 4.81
N GLY A 25 -5.57 -9.31 4.95
CA GLY A 25 -4.50 -8.75 5.78
C GLY A 25 -3.10 -8.79 5.12
N LEU A 26 -2.14 -8.18 5.80
CA LEU A 26 -0.76 -7.95 5.32
C LEU A 26 0.28 -8.70 6.16
N LYS A 27 -0.10 -9.82 6.77
CA LYS A 27 0.79 -10.62 7.63
C LYS A 27 1.70 -11.51 6.79
N ILE A 28 2.95 -11.65 7.23
CA ILE A 28 3.91 -12.64 6.72
C ILE A 28 4.52 -13.41 7.89
N GLU A 29 4.84 -14.67 7.68
CA GLU A 29 5.40 -15.56 8.70
C GLU A 29 6.86 -15.19 9.01
N SER A 30 7.64 -14.88 7.98
CA SER A 30 9.07 -14.49 8.11
C SER A 30 9.28 -13.07 8.67
N LEU A 31 8.24 -12.38 9.15
CA LEU A 31 8.38 -11.01 9.64
C LEU A 31 9.38 -10.91 10.79
N SER A 32 9.25 -11.78 11.79
CA SER A 32 10.04 -11.71 13.03
C SER A 32 11.52 -12.04 12.82
N SER A 33 11.84 -12.84 11.78
CA SER A 33 13.22 -13.12 11.40
C SER A 33 13.82 -11.97 10.58
N TRP A 34 13.00 -11.18 9.88
CA TRP A 34 13.44 -10.08 9.04
C TRP A 34 13.51 -8.72 9.74
N LEU A 35 12.48 -8.33 10.51
CA LEU A 35 12.36 -6.98 11.05
C LEU A 35 12.22 -6.99 12.57
N SER A 36 12.92 -6.06 13.21
CA SER A 36 12.87 -5.83 14.67
C SER A 36 12.48 -4.39 14.97
N ALA A 37 11.62 -4.19 15.97
CA ALA A 37 11.14 -2.87 16.36
C ALA A 37 11.74 -2.41 17.70
N ASP A 38 12.18 -1.16 17.76
CA ASP A 38 12.64 -0.46 18.97
C ASP A 38 11.78 0.81 19.15
N ILE A 39 10.99 0.82 20.22
CA ILE A 39 9.94 1.81 20.46
C ILE A 39 10.41 2.80 21.54
N ALA A 40 10.25 4.09 21.26
CA ALA A 40 10.32 5.16 22.24
C ALA A 40 8.97 5.88 22.33
N VAL A 41 8.58 6.26 23.54
CA VAL A 41 7.34 6.99 23.80
C VAL A 41 7.69 8.28 24.55
N SER A 42 7.10 9.38 24.12
CA SER A 42 7.21 10.67 24.80
C SER A 42 6.51 10.67 26.16
N SER A 43 6.87 11.60 27.03
CA SER A 43 6.35 11.68 28.40
C SER A 43 4.85 11.97 28.49
N ASP A 44 4.27 12.61 27.48
CA ASP A 44 2.83 12.93 27.42
C ASP A 44 2.02 11.87 26.63
N GLU A 45 2.69 10.81 26.18
CA GLU A 45 2.14 9.72 25.36
C GLU A 45 1.48 10.18 24.04
N GLN A 46 1.67 11.44 23.63
CA GLN A 46 1.12 11.96 22.37
C GLN A 46 2.02 11.62 21.18
N TYR A 47 3.30 11.38 21.44
CA TYR A 47 4.26 11.00 20.42
C TYR A 47 4.90 9.63 20.69
N ARG A 48 4.93 8.79 19.66
CA ARG A 48 5.67 7.52 19.63
C ARG A 48 6.64 7.52 18.46
N HIS A 49 7.83 7.00 18.69
CA HIS A 49 8.79 6.70 17.64
C HIS A 49 9.01 5.18 17.59
N ASN A 50 8.88 4.60 16.41
CA ASN A 50 9.10 3.18 16.18
C ASN A 50 10.24 3.00 15.17
N LEU A 51 11.40 2.58 15.66
CA LEU A 51 12.57 2.29 14.84
C LEU A 51 12.53 0.83 14.41
N ILE A 52 12.26 0.57 13.14
CA ILE A 52 12.26 -0.77 12.56
C ILE A 52 13.60 -1.00 11.86
N LYS A 53 14.33 -2.02 12.31
CA LYS A 53 15.62 -2.41 11.74
C LYS A 53 15.54 -3.76 11.08
N GLU A 54 16.17 -3.83 9.93
CA GLU A 54 16.35 -5.06 9.19
C GLU A 54 17.43 -5.97 9.77
N ASN A 55 17.11 -7.25 9.77
CA ASN A 55 18.03 -8.37 9.85
C ASN A 55 18.15 -9.00 8.45
N LEU A 56 19.33 -8.85 7.84
CA LEU A 56 19.59 -9.32 6.47
C LEU A 56 19.42 -10.83 6.31
N SER A 57 19.61 -11.64 7.37
CA SER A 57 19.45 -13.09 7.26
C SER A 57 18.00 -13.53 7.06
N GLY A 58 17.03 -12.75 7.55
CA GLY A 58 15.60 -13.01 7.35
C GLY A 58 15.02 -12.45 6.05
N ARG A 59 15.77 -11.58 5.35
CA ARG A 59 15.28 -10.85 4.17
C ARG A 59 14.75 -11.78 3.08
N ALA A 60 15.51 -12.82 2.72
CA ALA A 60 15.15 -13.66 1.58
C ALA A 60 13.79 -14.35 1.76
N GLY A 61 13.53 -14.90 2.96
CA GLY A 61 12.24 -15.50 3.30
C GLY A 61 11.10 -14.48 3.29
N ALA A 62 11.34 -13.32 3.90
CA ALA A 62 10.32 -12.26 3.93
C ALA A 62 10.00 -11.70 2.54
N LEU A 63 10.98 -11.50 1.66
CA LEU A 63 10.74 -11.02 0.30
C LEU A 63 9.98 -12.03 -0.56
N ALA A 64 10.18 -13.34 -0.34
CA ALA A 64 9.41 -14.38 -1.02
C ALA A 64 7.91 -14.33 -0.68
N GLU A 65 7.57 -13.95 0.56
CA GLU A 65 6.18 -13.76 1.01
C GLU A 65 5.64 -12.36 0.67
N LEU A 66 6.48 -11.32 0.72
CA LEU A 66 6.09 -9.94 0.49
C LEU A 66 5.76 -9.68 -0.99
N LYS A 67 6.51 -10.29 -1.91
CA LYS A 67 6.30 -10.14 -3.36
C LYS A 67 4.87 -10.47 -3.78
N PRO A 68 4.30 -11.66 -3.50
CA PRO A 68 2.91 -11.95 -3.89
C PRO A 68 1.89 -11.05 -3.19
N LEU A 69 2.13 -10.60 -1.96
CA LEU A 69 1.24 -9.63 -1.29
C LEU A 69 1.23 -8.26 -1.99
N ILE A 70 2.41 -7.76 -2.38
CA ILE A 70 2.53 -6.53 -3.17
C ILE A 70 1.82 -6.70 -4.51
N GLN A 71 2.03 -7.82 -5.20
CA GLN A 71 1.34 -8.08 -6.46
C GLN A 71 -0.18 -8.08 -6.24
N LYS A 72 -0.68 -8.74 -5.19
CA LYS A 72 -2.10 -8.74 -4.84
C LYS A 72 -2.65 -7.34 -4.54
N ALA A 73 -1.86 -6.47 -3.91
CA ALA A 73 -2.25 -5.08 -3.67
C ALA A 73 -2.43 -4.27 -4.97
N HIS A 74 -1.75 -4.66 -6.05
CA HIS A 74 -1.86 -4.04 -7.37
C HIS A 74 -2.89 -4.70 -8.29
N ASP A 75 -3.48 -5.84 -7.92
CA ASP A 75 -4.38 -6.59 -8.79
C ASP A 75 -5.67 -5.82 -9.14
N ASP A 76 -6.18 -4.98 -8.24
CA ASP A 76 -7.32 -4.11 -8.55
C ASP A 76 -6.99 -3.08 -9.64
N ALA A 77 -5.78 -2.51 -9.62
CA ALA A 77 -5.34 -1.60 -10.68
C ALA A 77 -5.24 -2.32 -12.03
N ARG A 78 -4.66 -3.54 -12.05
CA ARG A 78 -4.62 -4.38 -13.27
C ARG A 78 -6.00 -4.77 -13.76
N PHE A 79 -6.90 -5.14 -12.84
CA PHE A 79 -8.28 -5.45 -13.16
C PHE A 79 -8.99 -4.24 -13.77
N ARG A 80 -8.78 -3.04 -13.23
CA ARG A 80 -9.36 -1.80 -13.76
C ARG A 80 -8.86 -1.47 -15.17
N LEU A 81 -7.58 -1.70 -15.46
CA LEU A 81 -7.00 -1.54 -16.80
C LEU A 81 -7.64 -2.54 -17.77
N ARG A 82 -7.67 -3.82 -17.43
CA ARG A 82 -8.29 -4.89 -18.26
C ARG A 82 -9.78 -4.71 -18.47
N LYS A 83 -10.49 -4.15 -17.49
CA LYS A 83 -11.94 -3.90 -17.60
C LYS A 83 -12.28 -2.99 -18.78
N PHE A 84 -11.39 -2.06 -19.17
CA PHE A 84 -11.60 -1.17 -20.31
C PHE A 84 -11.88 -1.92 -21.62
N LEU A 85 -11.16 -3.01 -21.88
CA LEU A 85 -11.34 -3.82 -23.10
C LEU A 85 -12.38 -4.94 -22.94
N ARG A 86 -12.82 -5.24 -21.71
CA ARG A 86 -13.78 -6.32 -21.42
C ARG A 86 -15.24 -5.87 -21.36
N ASP A 87 -15.48 -4.57 -21.18
CA ASP A 87 -16.83 -4.00 -21.21
C ASP A 87 -17.28 -3.78 -22.67
N ASP A 88 -17.22 -4.85 -23.47
CA ASP A 88 -17.64 -4.87 -24.87
C ASP A 88 -19.07 -5.41 -24.97
N LEU A 89 -19.90 -4.75 -25.78
CA LEU A 89 -21.28 -5.16 -26.04
C LEU A 89 -21.38 -6.22 -27.15
N ASP A 90 -20.27 -6.57 -27.80
CA ASP A 90 -20.22 -7.62 -28.81
C ASP A 90 -20.09 -9.03 -28.19
N PRO A 91 -21.15 -9.85 -28.21
CA PRO A 91 -21.11 -11.20 -27.63
C PRO A 91 -20.32 -12.20 -28.49
N LEU A 92 -19.87 -11.82 -29.68
CA LEU A 92 -19.14 -12.69 -30.63
C LEU A 92 -17.64 -12.38 -30.69
N LYS A 93 -17.20 -11.30 -30.04
CA LYS A 93 -15.80 -10.90 -30.04
C LYS A 93 -14.99 -11.82 -29.13
N GLU A 94 -14.05 -12.54 -29.73
CA GLU A 94 -13.05 -13.31 -28.99
C GLU A 94 -12.03 -12.35 -28.38
N TRP A 95 -11.62 -12.60 -27.14
CA TRP A 95 -10.61 -11.81 -26.46
C TRP A 95 -9.26 -12.07 -27.14
N ASP A 96 -8.61 -10.99 -27.61
CA ASP A 96 -7.24 -11.06 -28.09
C ASP A 96 -6.30 -11.10 -26.87
N GLU A 97 -5.69 -12.26 -26.62
CA GLU A 97 -4.72 -12.42 -25.53
C GLU A 97 -3.42 -11.64 -25.74
N ASP A 98 -3.15 -11.20 -26.98
CA ASP A 98 -1.95 -10.44 -27.32
C ASP A 98 -2.07 -8.93 -26.99
N ASP A 99 -3.24 -8.45 -26.55
CA ASP A 99 -3.50 -7.05 -26.17
C ASP A 99 -3.96 -6.92 -24.70
N ASP A 100 -3.02 -7.06 -23.75
CA ASP A 100 -3.31 -6.83 -22.33
C ASP A 100 -3.03 -5.36 -21.94
N PRO A 101 -4.04 -4.54 -21.65
CA PRO A 101 -3.85 -3.13 -21.28
C PRO A 101 -3.18 -2.96 -19.91
N ALA A 102 -3.03 -4.05 -19.14
CA ALA A 102 -2.26 -4.07 -17.91
C ALA A 102 -0.81 -4.55 -18.10
N GLU A 103 -0.40 -4.91 -19.32
CA GLU A 103 0.98 -5.31 -19.62
C GLU A 103 1.95 -4.21 -19.18
N GLY A 104 3.03 -4.61 -18.49
CA GLY A 104 4.03 -3.71 -17.94
C GLY A 104 3.62 -3.00 -16.64
N TYR A 105 2.37 -3.10 -16.17
CA TYR A 105 1.98 -2.47 -14.90
C TYR A 105 2.29 -3.34 -13.66
N PRO A 106 2.96 -2.79 -12.62
CA PRO A 106 3.63 -1.48 -12.54
C PRO A 106 5.12 -1.50 -12.94
N GLU A 107 5.67 -2.66 -13.33
CA GLU A 107 7.09 -2.95 -13.56
C GLU A 107 7.83 -1.98 -14.52
N VAL A 108 7.14 -1.43 -15.53
CA VAL A 108 7.77 -0.54 -16.51
C VAL A 108 8.06 0.86 -15.94
N PHE A 109 7.37 1.26 -14.87
CA PHE A 109 7.56 2.59 -14.29
C PHE A 109 8.96 2.83 -13.74
N ASP A 110 9.35 4.09 -13.67
CA ASP A 110 10.62 4.50 -13.11
C ASP A 110 10.72 4.13 -11.61
N LEU A 111 11.95 4.02 -11.12
CA LEU A 111 12.19 3.59 -9.74
C LEU A 111 11.62 4.55 -8.70
N THR A 112 11.51 5.84 -8.99
CA THR A 112 10.90 6.83 -8.08
C THR A 112 9.43 6.51 -7.87
N THR A 113 8.70 6.21 -8.95
CA THR A 113 7.29 5.79 -8.88
C THR A 113 7.15 4.48 -8.09
N LEU A 114 7.99 3.48 -8.39
CA LEU A 114 7.96 2.20 -7.67
C LEU A 114 8.32 2.35 -6.19
N LYS A 115 9.25 3.25 -5.83
CA LYS A 115 9.53 3.59 -4.42
C LYS A 115 8.29 4.24 -3.77
N GLY A 116 7.57 5.09 -4.48
CA GLY A 116 6.30 5.66 -4.02
C GLY A 116 5.27 4.56 -3.66
N TYR A 117 4.99 3.66 -4.60
CA TYR A 117 4.09 2.52 -4.35
C TYR A 117 4.59 1.62 -3.23
N PHE A 118 5.88 1.34 -3.17
CA PHE A 118 6.47 0.57 -2.08
C PHE A 118 6.23 1.26 -0.74
N GLY A 119 6.47 2.56 -0.64
CA GLY A 119 6.22 3.33 0.58
C GLY A 119 4.77 3.25 1.03
N GLU A 120 3.81 3.48 0.12
CA GLU A 120 2.38 3.37 0.39
C GLU A 120 2.02 1.97 0.91
N PHE A 121 2.42 0.92 0.18
CA PHE A 121 2.19 -0.47 0.59
C PHE A 121 2.83 -0.77 1.95
N PHE A 122 4.11 -0.42 2.12
CA PHE A 122 4.87 -0.75 3.31
C PHE A 122 4.35 -0.01 4.55
N SER A 123 3.78 1.20 4.38
CA SER A 123 3.10 1.90 5.46
C SER A 123 1.89 1.13 5.99
N GLY A 124 1.05 0.58 5.09
CA GLY A 124 -0.04 -0.32 5.47
C GLY A 124 0.45 -1.61 6.11
N PHE A 125 1.51 -2.20 5.55
CA PHE A 125 2.16 -3.38 6.10
C PHE A 125 2.63 -3.15 7.54
N VAL A 126 3.29 -2.02 7.83
CA VAL A 126 3.72 -1.74 9.21
C VAL A 126 2.55 -1.46 10.14
N ALA A 127 1.47 -0.84 9.65
CA ALA A 127 0.27 -0.59 10.44
C ALA A 127 -0.35 -1.88 10.97
N GLU A 128 -0.50 -2.89 10.12
CA GLU A 128 -1.07 -4.17 10.54
C GLU A 128 -0.08 -4.98 11.39
N ASN A 129 1.23 -4.87 11.16
CA ASN A 129 2.23 -5.77 11.77
C ASN A 129 2.88 -5.26 13.05
N PHE A 130 3.01 -3.95 13.24
CA PHE A 130 3.77 -3.36 14.36
C PHE A 130 2.90 -2.62 15.38
N ALA A 131 1.58 -2.73 15.24
CA ALA A 131 0.59 -2.15 16.14
C ALA A 131 0.90 -0.68 16.53
N PRO A 132 0.81 0.27 15.58
CA PRO A 132 0.89 1.68 15.92
C PRO A 132 -0.04 2.03 17.09
N PHE A 133 0.46 2.81 18.05
CA PHE A 133 -0.17 3.14 19.32
C PHE A 133 -0.59 1.93 20.18
N GLY A 134 0.05 0.78 20.02
CA GLY A 134 -0.29 -0.45 20.73
C GLY A 134 -1.59 -1.11 20.28
N GLU A 135 -2.24 -0.57 19.25
CA GLU A 135 -3.49 -1.09 18.70
C GLU A 135 -3.20 -2.20 17.69
N ARG A 136 -3.73 -3.40 17.93
CA ARG A 136 -3.46 -4.61 17.14
C ARG A 136 -4.47 -4.86 16.04
N ASN A 137 -5.59 -4.15 16.07
CA ASN A 137 -6.72 -4.36 15.16
C ASN A 137 -6.73 -3.39 13.98
N TRP A 138 -5.62 -2.69 13.72
CA TRP A 138 -5.48 -1.91 12.50
C TRP A 138 -5.60 -2.82 11.28
N ARG A 139 -6.44 -2.39 10.33
CA ARG A 139 -6.64 -3.08 9.06
C ARG A 139 -6.66 -2.09 7.91
N VAL A 140 -5.94 -2.41 6.85
CA VAL A 140 -5.98 -1.72 5.56
C VAL A 140 -6.97 -2.48 4.68
N PRO A 141 -8.16 -1.94 4.39
CA PRO A 141 -9.14 -2.66 3.60
C PRO A 141 -8.66 -2.89 2.17
N VAL A 142 -8.10 -1.86 1.55
CA VAL A 142 -7.69 -1.83 0.14
C VAL A 142 -6.66 -0.71 -0.09
N PHE A 143 -5.81 -0.86 -1.10
CA PHE A 143 -4.90 0.19 -1.57
C PHE A 143 -5.49 0.95 -2.77
N LEU A 144 -5.21 2.25 -2.87
CA LEU A 144 -5.82 3.13 -3.88
C LEU A 144 -5.01 3.25 -5.17
N PHE A 145 -4.18 2.26 -5.50
CA PHE A 145 -3.29 2.30 -6.65
C PHE A 145 -4.02 2.49 -7.99
N ARG A 146 -5.28 2.04 -8.11
CA ARG A 146 -6.12 2.25 -9.30
C ARG A 146 -6.41 3.72 -9.63
N PHE A 147 -6.21 4.62 -8.67
CA PHE A 147 -6.51 6.05 -8.80
C PHE A 147 -5.26 6.89 -9.06
N HIS A 148 -4.17 6.26 -9.50
CA HIS A 148 -2.98 6.95 -9.99
C HIS A 148 -3.11 7.21 -11.50
N GLU A 149 -4.06 8.08 -11.89
CA GLU A 149 -4.42 8.34 -13.30
C GLU A 149 -3.20 8.73 -14.15
N THR A 150 -2.31 9.56 -13.61
CA THR A 150 -1.06 9.97 -14.25
C THR A 150 -0.13 8.79 -14.58
N ALA A 151 -0.14 7.72 -13.78
CA ALA A 151 0.62 6.51 -14.09
C ALA A 151 -0.04 5.70 -15.21
N PHE A 152 -1.38 5.68 -15.27
CA PHE A 152 -2.10 5.00 -16.34
C PHE A 152 -1.97 5.73 -17.67
N ASP A 153 -2.00 7.06 -17.66
CA ASP A 153 -1.74 7.87 -18.86
C ASP A 153 -0.33 7.61 -19.41
N GLN A 154 0.67 7.48 -18.53
CA GLN A 154 2.03 7.13 -18.95
C GLN A 154 2.16 5.69 -19.46
N LEU A 155 1.44 4.74 -18.85
CA LEU A 155 1.39 3.36 -19.34
C LEU A 155 0.81 3.33 -20.76
N ALA A 156 -0.30 4.02 -21.00
CA ALA A 156 -0.91 4.12 -22.33
C ALA A 156 0.02 4.81 -23.34
N MET A 157 0.73 5.87 -22.94
CA MET A 157 1.74 6.52 -23.78
C MET A 157 2.89 5.56 -24.11
N TRP A 158 3.34 4.76 -23.14
CA TRP A 158 4.37 3.74 -23.36
C TRP A 158 3.92 2.67 -24.34
N HIS A 159 2.69 2.16 -24.24
CA HIS A 159 2.13 1.21 -25.23
C HIS A 159 2.10 1.80 -26.65
N GLN A 160 1.83 3.11 -26.79
CA GLN A 160 1.77 3.77 -28.10
C GLN A 160 3.13 4.13 -28.71
N THR A 161 4.12 4.45 -27.87
CA THR A 161 5.36 5.10 -28.31
C THR A 161 6.63 4.36 -27.95
N GLY A 162 6.54 3.37 -27.04
CA GLY A 162 7.68 2.72 -26.40
C GLY A 162 8.45 3.60 -25.42
N GLN A 163 7.99 4.84 -25.16
CA GLN A 163 8.69 5.81 -24.30
C GLN A 163 8.01 5.97 -22.95
N MET A 164 8.83 6.03 -21.89
CA MET A 164 8.40 6.34 -20.52
C MET A 164 9.01 7.66 -20.05
N ASN A 165 8.24 8.44 -19.29
CA ASN A 165 8.79 9.60 -18.60
C ASN A 165 9.59 9.14 -17.37
N THR A 166 10.56 9.96 -16.95
CA THR A 166 11.51 9.61 -15.88
C THR A 166 10.94 9.68 -14.46
N ALA A 167 9.82 10.39 -14.24
CA ALA A 167 9.12 10.39 -12.96
C ALA A 167 7.63 10.73 -13.16
N ILE A 168 6.75 9.93 -12.56
CA ILE A 168 5.32 10.23 -12.48
C ILE A 168 5.06 11.11 -11.25
N VAL A 169 4.30 12.19 -11.43
CA VAL A 169 3.81 12.96 -10.29
C VAL A 169 2.90 12.06 -9.47
N GLY A 170 3.27 11.86 -8.19
CA GLY A 170 2.54 10.98 -7.28
C GLY A 170 1.08 11.41 -7.08
N ARG A 171 0.25 10.44 -6.68
CA ARG A 171 -1.16 10.66 -6.41
C ARG A 171 -1.36 11.72 -5.32
N THR A 172 -2.36 12.58 -5.52
CA THR A 172 -2.83 13.51 -4.50
C THR A 172 -3.82 12.82 -3.55
N GLY A 173 -3.73 13.13 -2.26
CA GLY A 173 -4.62 12.57 -1.24
C GLY A 173 -3.87 11.85 -0.12
N ASP A 174 -4.59 10.95 0.55
CA ASP A 174 -4.07 10.14 1.65
C ASP A 174 -3.23 8.97 1.08
N ASP A 175 -1.96 8.82 1.50
CA ASP A 175 -1.06 7.79 0.96
C ASP A 175 -1.54 6.39 1.33
N CYS A 176 -1.86 6.14 2.61
CA CYS A 176 -2.50 4.91 3.06
C CYS A 176 -3.43 5.19 4.26
N LEU A 177 -4.44 4.33 4.43
CA LEU A 177 -5.44 4.44 5.49
C LEU A 177 -5.63 3.07 6.14
N ALA A 178 -5.52 3.03 7.47
CA ALA A 178 -5.90 1.87 8.25
C ALA A 178 -7.01 2.23 9.23
N PHE A 179 -7.85 1.26 9.57
CA PHE A 179 -9.01 1.46 10.42
C PHE A 179 -9.09 0.38 11.50
N VAL A 180 -9.72 0.72 12.62
CA VAL A 180 -10.21 -0.27 13.59
C VAL A 180 -11.72 -0.34 13.49
N LEU A 181 -12.24 -1.55 13.34
CA LEU A 181 -13.68 -1.83 13.36
C LEU A 181 -14.08 -2.41 14.71
N GLU A 182 -15.12 -1.84 15.30
CA GLU A 182 -15.82 -2.40 16.44
C GLU A 182 -17.31 -2.50 16.11
N ASN A 183 -17.88 -3.71 16.19
CA ASN A 183 -19.30 -3.96 15.91
C ASN A 183 -19.77 -3.39 14.56
N GLY A 184 -18.94 -3.52 13.52
CA GLY A 184 -19.23 -3.03 12.17
C GLY A 184 -19.10 -1.51 11.98
N LYS A 185 -18.55 -0.79 12.96
CA LYS A 185 -18.35 0.66 12.94
C LYS A 185 -16.87 0.99 13.00
N ILE A 186 -16.44 1.98 12.23
CA ILE A 186 -15.07 2.51 12.35
C ILE A 186 -14.98 3.37 13.60
N VAL A 187 -14.13 2.98 14.54
CA VAL A 187 -13.90 3.71 15.81
C VAL A 187 -12.54 4.40 15.87
N LYS A 188 -11.58 3.96 15.05
CA LYS A 188 -10.27 4.60 14.92
C LYS A 188 -9.84 4.65 13.47
N ILE A 189 -9.19 5.74 13.09
CA ILE A 189 -8.64 5.97 11.76
C ILE A 189 -7.16 6.31 11.89
N LEU A 190 -6.30 5.56 11.22
CA LEU A 190 -4.88 5.85 11.11
C LEU A 190 -4.63 6.43 9.72
N PHE A 191 -4.22 7.70 9.68
CA PHE A 191 -3.71 8.33 8.48
C PHE A 191 -2.23 8.04 8.38
N LEU A 192 -1.81 7.48 7.25
CA LEU A 192 -0.41 7.17 7.00
C LEU A 192 0.10 8.06 5.87
N GLU A 193 1.17 8.80 6.16
CA GLU A 193 1.96 9.52 5.18
C GLU A 193 3.25 8.75 4.95
N ALA A 194 3.48 8.30 3.72
CA ALA A 194 4.52 7.35 3.40
C ALA A 194 5.63 7.99 2.57
N LYS A 195 6.89 7.65 2.88
CA LYS A 195 8.07 8.06 2.13
C LYS A 195 9.04 6.89 2.03
N CYS A 196 9.59 6.67 0.85
CA CYS A 196 10.60 5.65 0.59
C CYS A 196 11.76 6.25 -0.21
N THR A 197 12.98 6.11 0.29
CA THR A 197 14.18 6.67 -0.36
C THR A 197 15.42 5.83 -0.08
N ALA A 198 16.33 5.76 -1.06
CA ALA A 198 17.62 5.10 -0.91
C ALA A 198 18.56 5.84 0.03
N SER A 199 18.52 7.17 0.00
CA SER A 199 19.37 8.03 0.83
C SER A 199 18.54 8.87 1.77
N HIS A 200 19.11 9.23 2.92
CA HIS A 200 18.44 10.10 3.88
C HIS A 200 18.01 11.43 3.25
N SER A 201 16.75 11.83 3.46
CA SER A 201 16.23 13.14 3.09
C SER A 201 15.47 13.78 4.25
N SER A 202 16.10 14.78 4.88
CA SER A 202 15.47 15.59 5.92
C SER A 202 14.24 16.35 5.39
N GLN A 203 14.30 16.79 4.13
CA GLN A 203 13.18 17.46 3.46
C GLN A 203 11.96 16.53 3.33
N MET A 204 12.15 15.26 2.94
CA MET A 204 11.02 14.31 2.87
C MET A 204 10.36 14.08 4.23
N ILE A 205 11.16 13.96 5.30
CA ILE A 205 10.64 13.85 6.67
C ILE A 205 9.85 15.10 7.04
N ALA A 206 10.40 16.27 6.73
CA ALA A 206 9.78 17.56 7.03
C ALA A 206 8.44 17.76 6.30
N GLU A 207 8.37 17.41 5.02
CA GLU A 207 7.15 17.48 4.22
C GLU A 207 6.12 16.43 4.64
N ALA A 208 6.54 15.21 5.01
CA ALA A 208 5.63 14.20 5.52
C ALA A 208 4.92 14.67 6.80
N HIS A 209 5.67 15.21 7.76
CA HIS A 209 5.11 15.76 8.99
C HIS A 209 4.21 16.98 8.74
N LYS A 210 4.51 17.79 7.72
CA LYS A 210 3.67 18.90 7.32
C LYS A 210 2.35 18.41 6.70
N LYS A 211 2.40 17.47 5.76
CA LYS A 211 1.21 16.93 5.07
C LYS A 211 0.28 16.19 6.03
N ILE A 212 0.81 15.33 6.90
CA ILE A 212 -0.02 14.60 7.88
C ILE A 212 -0.71 15.55 8.89
N SER A 213 -0.18 16.76 9.07
CA SER A 213 -0.77 17.78 9.96
C SER A 213 -2.06 18.41 9.44
N ASN A 214 -2.49 18.08 8.22
CA ASN A 214 -3.75 18.58 7.65
C ASN A 214 -4.93 18.38 8.63
N GLN A 215 -5.88 19.31 8.61
CA GLN A 215 -6.94 19.42 9.63
C GLN A 215 -8.11 18.44 9.42
N ASN A 216 -8.21 17.77 8.27
CA ASN A 216 -9.33 16.91 7.89
C ASN A 216 -9.48 15.70 8.81
N GLN A 217 -10.50 15.65 9.65
CA GLN A 217 -10.68 14.50 10.56
C GLN A 217 -11.04 13.20 9.83
N THR A 218 -11.79 13.32 8.73
CA THR A 218 -12.17 12.20 7.87
C THR A 218 -11.27 12.12 6.64
N PRO A 219 -10.96 10.91 6.14
CA PRO A 219 -10.19 10.76 4.92
C PRO A 219 -10.90 11.38 3.72
N VAL A 220 -10.15 11.98 2.81
CA VAL A 220 -10.74 12.53 1.56
C VAL A 220 -11.05 11.42 0.57
N GLU A 221 -10.40 10.26 0.76
CA GLU A 221 -10.50 9.08 -0.12
C GLU A 221 -11.68 8.14 0.19
N LEU A 222 -12.57 8.49 1.14
CA LEU A 222 -13.67 7.60 1.55
C LEU A 222 -14.53 7.12 0.38
N MET A 223 -14.85 8.01 -0.57
CA MET A 223 -15.63 7.63 -1.76
C MET A 223 -14.86 6.68 -2.67
N ARG A 224 -13.56 6.91 -2.84
CA ARG A 224 -12.68 6.06 -3.66
C ARG A 224 -12.50 4.67 -3.04
N LEU A 225 -12.38 4.58 -1.71
CA LEU A 225 -12.38 3.31 -0.98
C LEU A 225 -13.70 2.54 -1.22
N VAL A 226 -14.85 3.22 -1.11
CA VAL A 226 -16.17 2.61 -1.33
C VAL A 226 -16.38 2.19 -2.78
N ASP A 227 -15.90 2.96 -3.76
CA ASP A 227 -15.96 2.59 -5.17
C ASP A 227 -15.12 1.33 -5.45
N LEU A 228 -13.89 1.32 -4.96
CA LEU A 228 -12.98 0.19 -5.13
C LEU A 228 -13.56 -1.08 -4.48
N LEU A 229 -14.01 -1.01 -3.23
CA LEU A 229 -14.60 -2.15 -2.52
C LEU A 229 -15.87 -2.70 -3.20
N GLN A 230 -16.60 -1.92 -3.99
CA GLN A 230 -17.76 -2.43 -4.73
C GLN A 230 -17.38 -3.51 -5.75
N ALA A 231 -16.15 -3.46 -6.31
CA ALA A 231 -15.63 -4.51 -7.18
C ALA A 231 -15.41 -5.84 -6.45
N TYR A 232 -15.30 -5.80 -5.11
CA TYR A 232 -15.07 -6.96 -4.25
C TYR A 232 -16.34 -7.52 -3.60
N ARG A 233 -17.53 -7.03 -3.95
CA ARG A 233 -18.81 -7.45 -3.33
C ARG A 233 -19.10 -8.94 -3.27
N PRO A 234 -18.60 -9.81 -4.18
CA PRO A 234 -18.72 -11.26 -3.98
C PRO A 234 -18.09 -11.75 -2.66
N ASN A 235 -17.16 -10.99 -2.08
CA ASN A 235 -16.63 -11.20 -0.73
C ASN A 235 -17.51 -10.48 0.32
N PRO A 236 -18.13 -11.21 1.28
CA PRO A 236 -18.96 -10.61 2.33
C PRO A 236 -18.24 -9.55 3.19
N GLU A 237 -16.93 -9.66 3.33
CA GLU A 237 -16.13 -8.68 4.06
C GLU A 237 -16.15 -7.30 3.39
N ALA A 238 -16.22 -7.24 2.06
CA ALA A 238 -16.30 -5.99 1.33
C ALA A 238 -17.57 -5.21 1.73
N ASP A 239 -18.70 -5.87 1.91
CA ASP A 239 -19.95 -5.23 2.33
C ASP A 239 -19.90 -4.69 3.76
N VAL A 240 -19.17 -5.34 4.66
CA VAL A 240 -18.90 -4.84 6.02
C VAL A 240 -18.13 -3.52 5.94
N TRP A 241 -17.06 -3.48 5.15
CA TRP A 241 -16.24 -2.27 4.95
C TRP A 241 -17.02 -1.15 4.25
N ILE A 242 -17.74 -1.45 3.18
CA ILE A 242 -18.59 -0.48 2.47
C ILE A 242 -19.60 0.14 3.43
N THR A 243 -20.25 -0.68 4.26
CA THR A 243 -21.23 -0.22 5.24
C THR A 243 -20.58 0.70 6.27
N ALA A 244 -19.45 0.28 6.84
CA ALA A 244 -18.73 1.05 7.85
C ALA A 244 -18.21 2.40 7.30
N LEU A 245 -17.65 2.42 6.10
CA LEU A 245 -17.16 3.63 5.43
C LEU A 245 -18.30 4.59 5.09
N ARG A 246 -19.46 4.08 4.64
CA ARG A 246 -20.65 4.91 4.39
C ARG A 246 -21.23 5.48 5.68
N GLN A 247 -21.20 4.73 6.78
CA GLN A 247 -21.58 5.24 8.09
C GLN A 247 -20.63 6.34 8.54
N LEU A 248 -19.31 6.14 8.43
CA LEU A 248 -18.29 7.15 8.73
C LEU A 248 -18.50 8.44 7.93
N TYR A 249 -18.76 8.32 6.62
CA TYR A 249 -19.02 9.46 5.74
C TYR A 249 -20.24 10.28 6.16
N ARG A 250 -21.30 9.61 6.65
CA ARG A 250 -22.56 10.24 7.07
C ARG A 250 -22.46 10.85 8.47
N ALA A 251 -21.90 10.11 9.43
CA ALA A 251 -21.84 10.53 10.82
C ALA A 251 -20.78 11.61 11.05
N LYS A 252 -19.58 11.44 10.47
CA LYS A 252 -18.42 12.33 10.65
C LYS A 252 -18.00 12.56 12.11
N GLU A 253 -18.43 11.69 13.02
CA GLU A 253 -18.13 11.70 14.45
C GLU A 253 -18.06 10.26 15.00
N GLY A 254 -17.69 10.11 16.27
CA GLY A 254 -17.66 8.80 16.94
C GLY A 254 -16.41 7.96 16.64
N PHE A 255 -15.35 8.58 16.15
CA PHE A 255 -14.06 7.95 15.91
C PHE A 255 -12.90 8.82 16.41
N GLU A 256 -11.75 8.20 16.68
CA GLU A 256 -10.49 8.89 16.97
C GLU A 256 -9.56 8.84 15.75
N ARG A 257 -9.00 9.99 15.35
CA ARG A 257 -7.99 10.07 14.30
C ARG A 257 -6.58 10.01 14.90
N PHE A 258 -5.75 9.17 14.31
CA PHE A 258 -4.32 9.01 14.60
C PHE A 258 -3.51 9.38 13.36
N ASP A 259 -2.35 10.00 13.59
CA ASP A 259 -1.40 10.36 12.53
C ASP A 259 -0.19 9.42 12.56
N CYS A 260 0.25 8.97 11.39
CA CYS A 260 1.43 8.15 11.23
C CYS A 260 2.30 8.67 10.09
N VAL A 261 3.59 8.85 10.35
CA VAL A 261 4.60 9.06 9.31
C VAL A 261 5.40 7.77 9.16
N SER A 262 5.38 7.16 7.98
CA SER A 262 6.20 6.00 7.64
C SER A 262 7.35 6.43 6.73
N TYR A 263 8.59 6.29 7.19
CA TYR A 263 9.78 6.68 6.47
C TYR A 263 10.70 5.47 6.28
N VAL A 264 10.67 4.88 5.08
CA VAL A 264 11.58 3.82 4.66
C VAL A 264 12.85 4.44 4.08
N CYS A 265 14.01 4.07 4.61
CA CYS A 265 15.30 4.56 4.17
C CYS A 265 16.32 3.46 3.92
N GLY A 266 17.00 3.55 2.78
CA GLY A 266 18.15 2.72 2.40
C GLY A 266 19.38 2.86 3.32
N GLN A 267 19.39 3.90 4.15
CA GLN A 267 20.53 4.29 4.98
C GLN A 267 20.14 4.40 6.45
N SER A 268 21.05 3.95 7.30
CA SER A 268 21.01 4.20 8.75
C SER A 268 22.02 5.28 9.13
N PRO A 269 21.77 6.08 10.18
CA PRO A 269 22.76 7.05 10.64
C PRO A 269 24.05 6.35 11.07
N GLN A 270 25.19 6.83 10.54
CA GLN A 270 26.51 6.25 10.82
C GLN A 270 27.28 7.02 11.91
N LYS A 271 27.05 8.33 12.03
CA LYS A 271 27.76 9.21 12.97
C LYS A 271 26.82 10.30 13.54
N PRO A 272 26.99 10.66 14.83
CA PRO A 272 27.76 9.95 15.85
C PRO A 272 27.15 8.57 16.15
N ARG A 273 27.91 7.64 16.74
CA ARG A 273 27.44 6.25 17.03
C ARG A 273 26.19 6.21 17.93
N SER A 274 25.96 7.26 18.71
CA SER A 274 24.75 7.44 19.53
C SER A 274 23.49 7.77 18.71
N LYS A 275 23.64 8.27 17.48
CA LYS A 275 22.52 8.57 16.59
C LYS A 275 22.10 7.27 15.92
N VAL A 276 20.95 6.73 16.35
CA VAL A 276 20.40 5.47 15.84
C VAL A 276 19.24 5.66 14.86
N SER A 277 18.66 6.86 14.79
CA SER A 277 17.54 7.23 13.92
C SER A 277 17.75 8.59 13.25
N TRP A 278 17.08 8.80 12.12
CA TRP A 278 16.96 10.08 11.42
C TRP A 278 15.86 10.95 12.02
N ILE A 279 14.75 10.34 12.44
CA ILE A 279 13.65 11.00 13.12
C ILE A 279 13.94 11.04 14.62
N SER A 280 13.59 12.16 15.26
CA SER A 280 13.77 12.33 16.71
C SER A 280 12.96 11.27 17.47
N ARG A 281 13.57 10.59 18.44
CA ARG A 281 12.87 9.61 19.27
C ARG A 281 12.05 10.22 20.41
N ALA A 282 12.29 11.50 20.72
CA ALA A 282 11.76 12.15 21.92
C ALA A 282 10.60 13.11 21.63
N ALA A 283 10.48 13.63 20.40
CA ALA A 283 9.47 14.60 20.04
C ALA A 283 9.15 14.57 18.54
N PRO A 284 7.94 14.96 18.12
CA PRO A 284 7.59 15.15 16.72
C PRO A 284 8.55 16.08 15.97
N HIS A 285 8.66 15.92 14.66
CA HIS A 285 9.37 16.88 13.83
C HIS A 285 8.75 18.29 13.98
N GLN A 286 9.59 19.33 13.93
CA GLN A 286 9.17 20.72 14.09
C GLN A 286 8.17 21.24 13.04
N ASN A 287 7.84 20.47 12.00
CA ASN A 287 6.80 20.81 11.02
C ASN A 287 5.45 20.17 11.33
N TYR A 288 5.39 19.29 12.33
CA TYR A 288 4.14 18.72 12.77
C TYR A 288 3.31 19.77 13.52
N ARG A 289 2.09 19.99 13.06
CA ARG A 289 1.10 20.95 13.58
C ARG A 289 -0.26 20.30 13.80
N GLY A 290 -0.37 18.98 13.62
CA GLY A 290 -1.64 18.25 13.71
C GLY A 290 -2.25 18.22 15.12
N GLY A 291 -1.42 18.28 16.17
CA GLY A 291 -1.87 18.30 17.56
C GLY A 291 -2.61 17.03 18.00
N ARG A 292 -2.47 15.94 17.24
CA ARG A 292 -3.07 14.62 17.52
C ARG A 292 -1.97 13.65 17.95
N LYS A 293 -2.37 12.45 18.38
CA LYS A 293 -1.44 11.33 18.57
C LYS A 293 -0.70 11.05 17.27
N LEU A 294 0.63 11.11 17.33
CA LEU A 294 1.53 10.91 16.20
C LEU A 294 2.47 9.74 16.49
N GLU A 295 2.57 8.82 15.53
CA GLU A 295 3.62 7.82 15.50
C GLU A 295 4.52 8.06 14.29
N ALA A 296 5.82 8.23 14.53
CA ALA A 296 6.81 8.21 13.46
C ALA A 296 7.46 6.83 13.40
N ILE A 297 7.26 6.14 12.28
CA ILE A 297 7.86 4.85 11.99
C ILE A 297 9.04 5.09 11.05
N GLU A 298 10.24 4.82 11.52
CA GLU A 298 11.45 4.84 10.70
C GLU A 298 11.87 3.41 10.39
N VAL A 299 11.91 3.06 9.12
CA VAL A 299 12.30 1.72 8.66
C VAL A 299 13.65 1.82 7.96
N GLN A 300 14.65 1.13 8.51
CA GLN A 300 16.00 1.06 7.95
C GLN A 300 16.17 -0.28 7.22
N LEU A 301 16.10 -0.23 5.88
CA LEU A 301 16.28 -1.39 4.99
C LEU A 301 17.54 -1.18 4.15
N SER A 302 18.46 -2.12 4.08
CA SER A 302 19.63 -2.02 3.19
C SER A 302 19.21 -2.14 1.73
N ASP A 303 19.93 -1.54 0.77
CA ASP A 303 19.73 -1.76 -0.67
C ASP A 303 18.26 -1.62 -1.14
N VAL A 304 17.55 -0.62 -0.60
CA VAL A 304 16.09 -0.47 -0.83
C VAL A 304 15.72 -0.41 -2.31
N GLU A 305 16.62 0.09 -3.16
CA GLU A 305 16.41 0.18 -4.60
C GLU A 305 16.36 -1.20 -5.27
N ASP A 306 17.23 -2.12 -4.86
CA ASP A 306 17.26 -3.49 -5.36
C ASP A 306 16.08 -4.29 -4.80
N LEU A 307 15.72 -4.04 -3.54
CA LEU A 307 14.52 -4.60 -2.93
C LEU A 307 13.26 -4.20 -3.71
N VAL A 308 13.09 -2.90 -3.99
CA VAL A 308 11.95 -2.37 -4.74
C VAL A 308 11.89 -2.97 -6.15
N ARG A 309 13.03 -3.07 -6.84
CA ARG A 309 13.13 -3.76 -8.13
C ARG A 309 12.64 -5.20 -8.04
N PHE A 310 13.13 -5.96 -7.06
CA PHE A 310 12.79 -7.37 -6.87
C PHE A 310 11.29 -7.60 -6.65
N VAL A 311 10.67 -6.84 -5.74
CA VAL A 311 9.25 -7.04 -5.39
C VAL A 311 8.31 -6.62 -6.52
N TYR A 312 8.72 -5.65 -7.34
CA TYR A 312 7.95 -5.20 -8.50
C TYR A 312 8.30 -5.92 -9.80
N GLY A 313 9.23 -6.89 -9.79
CA GLY A 313 9.61 -7.62 -11.00
C GLY A 313 10.38 -6.78 -12.01
N LYS A 314 10.93 -5.63 -11.59
CA LYS A 314 11.80 -4.82 -12.44
C LYS A 314 13.20 -5.42 -12.39
N GLU A 315 13.51 -6.32 -13.31
CA GLU A 315 14.87 -6.85 -13.47
C GLU A 315 15.87 -5.72 -13.78
N ALA A 316 17.12 -5.91 -13.36
CA ALA A 316 18.19 -4.93 -13.51
C ALA A 316 18.85 -4.97 -14.89
#